data_AF-A0A960QVB6-F1
#
_entry.id   AF-A0A960QVB6-F1
#
_cell.length_a   1.000
_cell.length_b   1.000
_cell.length_c   1.000
_cell.angle_alpha   90.00
_cell.angle_beta   90.00
_cell.angle_gamma   90.00
#
_symmetry.space_group_name_H-M   'P 1'
#
loop_
_entity.id
_entity.type
_entity.pdbx_description
1 polymer ?
#
loop_
_entity_poly.entity_id
_entity_poly.type
_entity_poly.pdbx_seq_one_letter_code
_entity_poly.pdbx_strand_id
1 'polypeptide(L)' 'DQKTPAYESLGLFASEIAKNGAPSGIMAGTTAVARAEFGQGRVFCFSPHPELTEGIESFVARAVRWVAKRE' A
#
# COMPACT_ATOMS: atom_id res chain seq x y z
N ASP A 1 4.22 4.80 17.15
CA ASP A 1 3.74 4.51 18.51
C ASP A 1 4.18 3.09 18.84
N GLN A 2 4.64 2.82 20.05
CA GLN A 2 5.04 1.48 20.51
C GLN A 2 3.87 0.46 20.43
N LYS A 3 2.63 0.95 20.30
CA LYS A 3 1.41 0.14 20.09
C LYS A 3 1.10 -0.19 18.62
N THR A 4 1.76 0.44 17.65
CA THR A 4 1.53 0.15 16.24
C THR A 4 2.50 -0.93 15.80
N PRO A 5 2.03 -2.12 15.37
CA PRO A 5 2.91 -3.19 14.92
C PRO A 5 3.71 -2.77 13.68
N ALA A 6 4.86 -3.40 13.49
CA ALA A 6 5.63 -3.24 12.27
C ALA A 6 4.79 -3.68 11.07
N TYR A 7 4.90 -2.95 9.96
CA TYR A 7 4.27 -3.30 8.70
C TYR A 7 5.33 -3.79 7.71
N GLU A 8 4.90 -4.60 6.77
CA GLU A 8 5.70 -5.00 5.61
C GLU A 8 5.38 -4.08 4.43
N SER A 9 6.43 -3.55 3.80
CA SER A 9 6.32 -2.81 2.55
C SER A 9 6.40 -3.80 1.38
N LEU A 10 5.33 -3.90 0.61
CA LEU A 10 5.24 -4.78 -0.57
C LEU A 10 5.60 -4.05 -1.86
N GLY A 11 5.66 -2.72 -1.83
CA GLY A 11 5.99 -1.88 -2.96
C GLY A 11 6.44 -0.51 -2.50
N LEU A 12 7.42 0.04 -3.20
CA LEU A 12 7.94 1.38 -2.99
C LEU A 12 7.62 2.26 -4.20
N PHE A 13 7.45 3.56 -3.97
CA PHE A 13 7.44 4.52 -5.05
C PHE A 13 8.84 4.62 -5.67
N ALA A 14 8.97 4.26 -6.94
CA ALA A 14 10.23 4.39 -7.67
C ALA A 14 10.60 5.86 -7.95
N SER A 15 9.59 6.70 -8.15
CA SER A 15 9.74 8.12 -8.43
C SER A 15 8.52 8.88 -7.88
N GLU A 16 8.49 10.18 -8.14
CA GLU A 16 7.40 11.06 -7.71
C GLU A 16 6.85 11.88 -8.88
N ILE A 17 5.64 12.41 -8.70
CA ILE A 17 5.01 13.34 -9.64
C ILE A 17 4.76 14.64 -8.89
N ALA A 18 5.72 15.57 -8.96
CA ALA A 18 5.61 16.89 -8.34
C ALA A 18 4.82 17.88 -9.23
N LYS A 19 3.53 17.58 -9.46
CA LYS A 19 2.60 18.46 -10.20
C LYS A 19 1.61 19.12 -9.24
N ASN A 20 0.98 20.21 -9.68
CA ASN A 20 -0.08 20.92 -8.94
C ASN A 20 0.35 21.40 -7.53
N GLY A 21 1.62 21.79 -7.38
CA GLY A 21 2.15 22.25 -6.08
C GLY A 21 2.49 21.12 -5.10
N ALA A 22 2.48 19.86 -5.55
CA ALA A 22 2.97 18.75 -4.74
C ALA A 22 4.47 18.92 -4.44
N PRO A 23 4.91 18.72 -3.18
CA PRO A 23 6.32 18.78 -2.79
C PRO A 23 7.18 17.78 -3.57
N SER A 24 8.39 18.19 -3.95
CA SER A 24 9.41 17.31 -4.55
C SER A 24 10.38 16.77 -3.50
N GLY A 25 10.95 15.61 -3.75
CA GLY A 25 11.95 14.90 -2.96
C GLY A 25 11.37 14.05 -1.82
N ILE A 26 10.06 13.80 -1.80
CA ILE A 26 9.39 13.19 -0.65
C ILE A 26 8.90 11.78 -0.94
N MET A 27 8.38 11.50 -2.14
CA MET A 27 7.70 10.22 -2.36
C MET A 27 8.64 9.10 -2.77
N ALA A 28 9.70 9.38 -3.53
CA ALA A 28 10.61 8.34 -4.00
C ALA A 28 11.24 7.56 -2.83
N GLY A 29 11.22 6.24 -2.91
CA GLY A 29 11.71 5.33 -1.87
C GLY A 29 10.75 5.12 -0.68
N THR A 30 9.61 5.80 -0.64
CA THR A 30 8.61 5.58 0.41
C THR A 30 7.66 4.43 0.08
N THR A 31 7.02 3.87 1.10
CA THR A 31 6.07 2.76 0.97
C THR A 31 4.85 3.17 0.13
N ALA A 32 4.63 2.46 -0.98
CA ALA A 32 3.46 2.60 -1.84
C ALA A 32 2.37 1.58 -1.50
N VAL A 33 2.76 0.38 -1.06
CA VAL A 33 1.85 -0.70 -0.68
C VAL A 33 2.33 -1.33 0.61
N ALA A 34 1.44 -1.41 1.61
CA ALA A 34 1.78 -1.90 2.94
C ALA A 34 0.79 -2.98 3.39
N ARG A 35 1.26 -3.93 4.19
CA ARG A 35 0.39 -4.84 4.95
C ARG A 35 0.90 -5.07 6.37
N ALA A 36 0.00 -5.39 7.27
CA ALA A 36 0.33 -5.72 8.65
C ALA A 36 -0.74 -6.62 9.29
N GLU A 37 -0.37 -7.32 10.35
CA GLU A 37 -1.32 -7.86 11.31
C GLU A 37 -1.63 -6.77 12.36
N PHE A 38 -2.89 -6.61 12.73
CA PHE A 38 -3.31 -5.67 13.78
C PHE A 38 -4.39 -6.30 14.67
N GLY A 39 -4.04 -6.55 15.93
CA GLY A 39 -4.90 -7.33 16.83
C GLY A 39 -5.14 -8.73 16.27
N GLN A 40 -6.41 -9.09 16.08
CA GLN A 40 -6.81 -10.38 15.50
C GLN A 40 -7.01 -10.32 13.97
N GLY A 41 -6.90 -9.12 13.38
CA GLY A 41 -7.17 -8.86 11.97
C GLY A 41 -5.91 -8.55 11.17
N ARG A 42 -6.15 -8.29 9.90
CA ARG A 42 -5.14 -7.95 8.89
C ARG A 42 -5.48 -6.62 8.25
N VAL A 43 -4.47 -5.81 8.00
CA VAL A 43 -4.58 -4.51 7.34
C VAL A 43 -3.76 -4.54 6.07
N PHE A 44 -4.33 -4.00 4.99
CA PHE A 44 -3.65 -3.84 3.71
C PHE A 44 -3.97 -2.44 3.17
N CYS A 45 -2.94 -1.71 2.75
CA CYS A 45 -3.05 -0.33 2.29
C CYS A 45 -2.45 -0.21 0.89
N PHE A 46 -3.18 0.50 0.02
CA PHE A 46 -2.67 0.98 -1.26
C PHE A 46 -2.61 2.50 -1.23
N SER A 47 -1.45 3.06 -1.55
CA SER A 47 -1.36 4.45 -2.01
C SER A 47 -1.66 4.61 -3.51
N PRO A 48 -1.35 3.67 -4.42
CA PRO A 48 -1.78 3.76 -5.82
C PRO A 48 -3.25 3.32 -5.98
N HIS A 49 -3.80 3.51 -7.18
CA HIS A 49 -5.13 3.04 -7.58
C HIS A 49 -5.01 1.76 -8.44
N PRO A 50 -4.81 0.56 -7.84
CA PRO A 50 -4.73 -0.68 -8.61
C PRO A 50 -5.98 -0.92 -9.47
N GLU A 51 -7.15 -0.45 -9.04
CA GLU A 51 -8.41 -0.51 -9.76
C GLU A 51 -8.47 0.37 -11.02
N LEU A 52 -7.57 1.37 -11.13
CA LEU A 52 -7.45 2.27 -12.28
C LEU A 52 -6.11 2.09 -13.03
N THR A 53 -5.33 1.07 -12.67
CA THR A 53 -4.03 0.81 -13.27
C THR A 53 -4.10 -0.49 -14.05
N GLU A 54 -3.89 -0.39 -15.37
CA GLU A 54 -3.98 -1.53 -16.28
C GLU A 54 -3.05 -2.67 -15.86
N GLY A 55 -3.61 -3.88 -15.77
CA GLY A 55 -2.86 -5.12 -15.49
C GLY A 55 -2.68 -5.45 -14.01
N ILE A 56 -3.11 -4.59 -13.07
CA ILE A 56 -3.05 -4.85 -11.63
C ILE A 56 -4.39 -4.73 -10.90
N GLU A 57 -5.50 -4.68 -11.63
CA GLU A 57 -6.87 -4.54 -11.10
C GLU A 57 -7.22 -5.68 -10.13
N SER A 58 -6.70 -6.88 -10.42
CA SER A 58 -6.88 -8.07 -9.57
C SER A 58 -6.28 -7.93 -8.16
N PHE A 59 -5.41 -6.94 -7.92
CA PHE A 59 -4.75 -6.75 -6.64
C PHE A 59 -5.75 -6.38 -5.55
N VAL A 60 -6.81 -5.64 -5.87
CA VAL A 60 -7.87 -5.32 -4.91
C VAL A 60 -8.52 -6.59 -4.39
N ALA A 61 -8.95 -7.48 -5.30
CA ALA A 61 -9.58 -8.75 -4.91
C ALA A 61 -8.62 -9.65 -4.12
N ARG A 62 -7.33 -9.68 -4.48
CA ARG A 62 -6.30 -10.42 -3.75
C ARG A 62 -6.10 -9.86 -2.34
N ALA A 63 -6.01 -8.54 -2.20
CA ALA A 63 -5.89 -7.88 -0.90
C ALA A 63 -7.12 -8.15 -0.02
N VAL A 64 -8.33 -8.10 -0.58
CA VAL A 64 -9.57 -8.42 0.15
C VAL A 64 -9.57 -9.87 0.67
N ARG A 65 -9.16 -10.84 -0.16
CA ARG A 65 -9.03 -12.25 0.28
C ARG A 65 -7.97 -12.41 1.36
N TRP A 66 -6.84 -11.71 1.21
CA TRP A 66 -5.74 -11.71 2.17
C TRP A 66 -6.18 -11.20 3.54
N VAL A 67 -6.84 -10.02 3.60
CA VAL A 67 -7.32 -9.46 4.87
C VAL A 67 -8.43 -10.31 5.50
N ALA A 68 -9.25 -10.96 4.66
CA ALA A 68 -10.29 -11.89 5.12
C ALA A 68 -9.74 -13.25 5.58
N LYS A 69 -8.43 -13.51 5.48
CA LYS A 69 -7.79 -14.79 5.80
C LYS A 69 -8.36 -15.96 4.96
N ARG A 70 -8.60 -15.69 3.67
CA ARG A 70 -9.19 -16.61 2.68
C ARG A 70 -8.25 -16.86 1.49
N GLU A 71 -6.96 -16.84 1.75
CA GLU A 71 -5.90 -17.08 0.77
C GLU A 71 -5.79 -18.55 0.40
#